data_AF-A0A7J3XVV6-F1
#
_entry.id   AF-A0A7J3XVV6-F1
#
_cell.length_a   1.000
_cell.length_b   1.000
_cell.length_c   1.000
_cell.angle_alpha   90.00
_cell.angle_beta   90.00
_cell.angle_gamma   90.00
#
_symmetry.space_group_name_H-M   'P 1'
#
loop_
_entity.id
_entity.type
_entity.pdbx_description
1 polymer ?
#
loop_
_entity_poly.entity_id
_entity_poly.type
_entity_poly.pdbx_seq_one_letter_code
_entity_poly.pdbx_strand_id
1 'polypeptide(L)'
;MSEVNSSRVSLLIASGFAAYAVHEAWLKLSSTALGLAWLLFVSTLGAAGLACTLLVGRWRALGLLSASTALASAFLLVAADLAVSISAGRVLYSTDGMAFVHGAALEALSGRNPYTVSLEGYLWAFGLSLRHVTPTMDGGFVKELTYPSLSFLAFTPFLGAGVEDLKLAVLAFYAASLLAAYLLAPRRERLLSFTAAAAVLTLLSVNGVFDVVWVLLLILSLNARARGLRWLSWTLLGLSASYKQLAWAAVPLVALREARSEGLRSSLLAASTCLAAFLAVNLPFMLSGPLAWARGVLRSAWPGLAPMVPAGGGLVSLLYLGVPLPIAFLNGAAAATYIALLALHAVSAKPRWRLAWLTLPLAFILLPRSYPIYWLCWIPVAALDPGLGAAQPTEAKRPAAGRARWVAGLYA
;
A
#
# COMPACT_ATOMS: atom_id res chain seq x y z
N MET A 1 -20.26 22.92 -13.81
CA MET A 1 -19.89 22.98 -12.37
C MET A 1 -19.04 21.80 -11.87
N SER A 2 -18.58 20.86 -12.70
CA SER A 2 -17.83 19.66 -12.26
C SER A 2 -16.29 19.77 -12.32
N GLU A 3 -15.70 20.60 -13.19
CA GLU A 3 -14.23 20.69 -13.35
C GLU A 3 -13.53 21.58 -12.30
N VAL A 4 -14.22 22.63 -11.83
CA VAL A 4 -13.64 23.61 -10.88
C VAL A 4 -13.40 22.98 -9.50
N ASN A 5 -14.23 22.03 -9.07
CA ASN A 5 -14.08 21.36 -7.77
C ASN A 5 -12.93 20.34 -7.75
N SER A 6 -12.75 19.56 -8.82
CA SER A 6 -11.66 18.58 -8.91
C SER A 6 -10.28 19.25 -8.88
N SER A 7 -10.15 20.39 -9.57
CA SER A 7 -8.90 21.16 -9.65
C SER A 7 -8.50 21.76 -8.29
N ARG A 8 -9.47 22.27 -7.52
CA ARG A 8 -9.24 22.85 -6.18
C ARG A 8 -8.84 21.79 -5.16
N VAL A 9 -9.51 20.64 -5.16
CA VAL A 9 -9.14 19.50 -4.30
C VAL A 9 -7.74 19.00 -4.64
N SER A 10 -7.40 18.93 -5.94
CA SER A 10 -6.06 18.54 -6.40
C SER A 10 -4.97 19.48 -5.91
N LEU A 11 -5.21 20.79 -5.98
CA LEU A 11 -4.26 21.81 -5.53
C LEU A 11 -4.09 21.79 -4.01
N LEU A 12 -5.17 21.59 -3.26
CA LEU A 12 -5.12 21.48 -1.79
C LEU A 12 -4.30 20.24 -1.36
N ILE A 13 -4.53 19.09 -2.02
CA ILE A 13 -3.78 17.85 -1.79
C ILE A 13 -2.30 18.05 -2.15
N ALA A 14 -2.00 18.67 -3.30
CA ALA A 14 -0.63 18.92 -3.74
C ALA A 14 0.12 19.89 -2.82
N SER A 15 -0.53 20.96 -2.36
CA SER A 15 0.08 21.94 -1.44
C SER A 15 0.29 21.37 -0.04
N GLY A 16 -0.70 20.64 0.51
CA GLY A 16 -0.55 19.95 1.79
C GLY A 16 0.57 18.90 1.74
N PHE A 17 0.68 18.19 0.62
CA PHE A 17 1.78 17.26 0.39
C PHE A 17 3.14 17.95 0.28
N ALA A 18 3.26 19.03 -0.49
CA ALA A 18 4.52 19.77 -0.61
C ALA A 18 4.99 20.30 0.75
N ALA A 19 4.09 20.85 1.57
CA ALA A 19 4.41 21.30 2.92
C ALA A 19 4.90 20.15 3.82
N TYR A 20 4.27 18.97 3.71
CA TYR A 20 4.66 17.80 4.48
C TYR A 20 6.00 17.19 4.01
N ALA A 21 6.21 17.09 2.69
CA ALA A 21 7.46 16.63 2.10
C ALA A 21 8.64 17.52 2.55
N VAL A 22 8.42 18.84 2.58
CA VAL A 22 9.36 19.81 3.13
C VAL A 22 9.60 19.58 4.62
N HIS A 23 8.57 19.29 5.41
CA HIS A 23 8.69 19.00 6.84
C HIS A 23 9.50 17.72 7.14
N GLU A 24 9.25 16.62 6.42
CA GLU A 24 10.02 15.38 6.58
C GLU A 24 11.46 15.51 6.09
N ALA A 25 11.65 16.18 4.95
CA ALA A 25 12.99 16.50 4.45
C ALA A 25 13.73 17.40 5.46
N TRP A 26 13.04 18.36 6.09
CA TRP A 26 13.58 19.17 7.18
C TRP A 26 13.99 18.33 8.38
N LEU A 27 13.14 17.44 8.89
CA LEU A 27 13.48 16.57 10.03
C LEU A 27 14.74 15.70 9.76
N LYS A 28 15.00 15.36 8.49
CA LYS A 28 16.12 14.50 8.09
C LYS A 28 17.38 15.25 7.68
N LEU A 29 17.25 16.44 7.08
CA LEU A 29 18.35 17.19 6.48
C LEU A 29 18.72 18.47 7.24
N SER A 30 17.89 18.94 8.18
CA SER A 30 18.14 20.16 8.98
C SER A 30 19.43 20.13 9.79
N SER A 31 20.02 18.95 10.00
CA SER A 31 21.33 18.77 10.59
C SER A 31 22.50 19.07 9.63
N THR A 32 22.23 19.44 8.36
CA THR A 32 23.25 19.65 7.32
C THR A 32 23.07 20.99 6.59
N ALA A 33 24.17 21.64 6.21
CA ALA A 33 24.15 22.90 5.45
C ALA A 33 23.47 22.75 4.07
N LEU A 34 23.59 21.56 3.45
CA LEU A 34 22.91 21.21 2.22
C LEU A 34 21.38 21.21 2.40
N GLY A 35 20.90 20.71 3.55
CA GLY A 35 19.47 20.72 3.90
C GLY A 35 18.88 22.13 4.01
N LEU A 36 19.65 23.09 4.54
CA LEU A 36 19.23 24.50 4.63
C LEU A 36 19.14 25.18 3.25
N ALA A 37 20.11 24.92 2.37
CA ALA A 37 20.09 25.44 1.00
C ALA A 37 18.91 24.86 0.20
N TRP A 38 18.62 23.56 0.37
CA TRP A 38 17.46 22.93 -0.24
C TRP A 38 16.14 23.46 0.31
N LEU A 39 16.04 23.75 1.62
CA LEU A 39 14.84 24.35 2.23
C LEU A 39 14.51 25.70 1.59
N LEU A 40 15.52 26.56 1.42
CA LEU A 40 15.36 27.87 0.77
C LEU A 40 14.86 27.70 -0.66
N PHE A 41 15.42 26.74 -1.41
CA PHE A 41 15.02 26.44 -2.79
C PHE A 41 13.58 25.93 -2.90
N VAL A 42 13.17 24.98 -2.06
CA VAL A 42 11.80 24.43 -2.11
C VAL A 42 10.77 25.43 -1.58
N SER A 43 11.11 26.21 -0.56
CA SER A 43 10.25 27.27 -0.04
C SER A 43 10.07 28.40 -1.06
N THR A 44 11.13 28.76 -1.79
CA THR A 44 11.02 29.73 -2.90
C THR A 44 10.24 29.18 -4.07
N LEU A 45 10.40 27.91 -4.44
CA LEU A 45 9.56 27.26 -5.46
C LEU A 45 8.09 27.17 -5.05
N GLY A 46 7.80 26.83 -3.79
CA GLY A 46 6.45 26.79 -3.24
C GLY A 46 5.81 28.18 -3.20
N ALA A 47 6.54 29.19 -2.74
CA ALA A 47 6.11 30.58 -2.74
C ALA A 47 5.91 31.14 -4.16
N ALA A 48 6.81 30.81 -5.10
CA ALA A 48 6.68 31.18 -6.50
C ALA A 48 5.48 30.49 -7.16
N GLY A 49 5.22 29.21 -6.84
CA GLY A 49 4.04 28.48 -7.29
C GLY A 49 2.75 29.11 -6.76
N LEU A 50 2.71 29.45 -5.47
CA LEU A 50 1.58 30.14 -4.84
C LEU A 50 1.36 31.53 -5.46
N ALA A 51 2.43 32.31 -5.64
CA ALA A 51 2.38 33.61 -6.30
C ALA A 51 1.87 33.49 -7.75
N CYS A 52 2.34 32.50 -8.51
CA CYS A 52 1.83 32.22 -9.86
C CYS A 52 0.35 31.83 -9.86
N THR A 53 -0.13 31.09 -8.86
CA THR A 53 -1.56 30.76 -8.73
C THR A 53 -2.44 31.97 -8.40
N LEU A 54 -1.89 32.95 -7.68
CA LEU A 54 -2.57 34.19 -7.31
C LEU A 54 -2.53 35.23 -8.44
N LEU A 55 -1.47 35.24 -9.25
CA LEU A 55 -1.24 36.25 -10.30
C LEU A 55 -1.72 35.83 -11.69
N VAL A 56 -1.75 34.53 -12.02
CA VAL A 56 -2.14 34.05 -13.35
C VAL A 56 -3.60 33.63 -13.35
N GLY A 57 -4.49 34.55 -13.75
CA GLY A 57 -5.94 34.32 -13.91
C GLY A 57 -6.34 33.28 -14.98
N ARG A 58 -5.38 32.50 -15.52
CA ARG A 58 -5.61 31.48 -16.55
C ARG A 58 -5.42 30.07 -15.96
N TRP A 59 -6.57 29.48 -15.63
CA TRP A 59 -6.79 28.17 -15.01
C TRP A 59 -6.07 26.97 -15.64
N ARG A 60 -5.64 27.03 -16.91
CA ARG A 60 -4.82 25.98 -17.54
C ARG A 60 -3.39 25.90 -16.95
N ALA A 61 -2.84 27.02 -16.47
CA ALA A 61 -1.54 27.04 -15.81
C ALA A 61 -1.56 26.34 -14.44
N LEU A 62 -2.70 26.31 -13.74
CA LEU A 62 -2.87 25.66 -12.43
C LEU A 62 -2.77 24.12 -12.52
N GLY A 63 -3.21 23.52 -13.62
CA GLY A 63 -3.07 22.08 -13.86
C GLY A 63 -1.62 21.66 -14.10
N LEU A 64 -0.85 22.49 -14.81
CA LEU A 64 0.58 22.28 -15.00
C LEU A 64 1.37 22.53 -13.72
N LEU A 65 1.08 23.63 -13.00
CA LEU A 65 1.71 23.98 -11.72
C LEU A 65 1.54 22.88 -10.67
N SER A 66 0.32 22.39 -10.46
CA SER A 66 0.07 21.30 -9.49
C SER A 66 0.79 20.00 -9.84
N ALA A 67 0.92 19.68 -11.13
CA ALA A 67 1.69 18.55 -11.62
C ALA A 67 3.20 18.73 -11.44
N SER A 68 3.74 19.90 -11.77
CA SER A 68 5.16 20.19 -11.60
C SER A 68 5.55 20.25 -10.12
N THR A 69 4.70 20.80 -9.24
CA THR A 69 4.95 20.81 -7.79
C THR A 69 4.93 19.38 -7.24
N ALA A 70 4.01 18.53 -7.70
CA ALA A 70 3.96 17.14 -7.30
C ALA A 70 5.17 16.32 -7.77
N LEU A 71 5.57 16.51 -9.03
CA LEU A 71 6.75 15.85 -9.61
C LEU A 71 8.03 16.32 -8.92
N ALA A 72 8.15 17.62 -8.64
CA ALA A 72 9.27 18.17 -7.88
C ALA A 72 9.30 17.60 -6.46
N SER A 73 8.18 17.56 -5.74
CA SER A 73 8.09 16.96 -4.40
C SER A 73 8.44 15.48 -4.40
N ALA A 74 7.94 14.70 -5.38
CA ALA A 74 8.27 13.29 -5.51
C ALA A 74 9.76 13.09 -5.79
N PHE A 75 10.33 13.88 -6.72
CA PHE A 75 11.76 13.83 -7.03
C PHE A 75 12.62 14.18 -5.84
N LEU A 76 12.32 15.27 -5.13
CA LEU A 76 13.06 15.72 -3.94
C LEU A 76 13.08 14.66 -2.85
N LEU A 77 11.94 13.97 -2.66
CA LEU A 77 11.83 12.92 -1.67
C LEU A 77 12.59 11.66 -2.06
N VAL A 78 12.55 11.26 -3.34
CA VAL A 78 13.36 10.14 -3.85
C VAL A 78 14.85 10.48 -3.74
N ALA A 79 15.24 11.71 -4.06
CA ALA A 79 16.62 12.16 -3.96
C ALA A 79 17.11 12.18 -2.50
N ALA A 80 16.27 12.64 -1.55
CA ALA A 80 16.58 12.62 -0.12
C ALA A 80 16.73 11.18 0.40
N ASP A 81 15.85 10.27 -0.01
CA ASP A 81 15.90 8.87 0.38
C ASP A 81 17.14 8.15 -0.17
N LEU A 82 17.45 8.39 -1.45
CA LEU A 82 18.65 7.87 -2.08
C LEU A 82 19.92 8.43 -1.43
N ALA A 83 19.93 9.72 -1.08
CA ALA A 83 21.06 10.34 -0.39
C ALA A 83 21.28 9.72 1.01
N VAL A 84 20.22 9.51 1.79
CA VAL A 84 20.31 8.82 3.08
C VAL A 84 20.79 7.38 2.89
N SER A 85 20.23 6.67 1.92
CA SER A 85 20.58 5.27 1.62
C SER A 85 22.06 5.10 1.22
N ILE A 86 22.59 6.01 0.39
CA ILE A 86 23.99 5.99 -0.07
C ILE A 86 24.94 6.42 1.06
N SER A 87 24.57 7.43 1.85
CA SER A 87 25.43 8.02 2.90
C SER A 87 25.79 7.06 4.04
N ALA A 88 25.02 6.00 4.25
CA ALA A 88 25.20 5.09 5.37
C ALA A 88 26.36 4.07 5.18
N GLY A 89 26.83 3.83 3.95
CA GLY A 89 27.95 2.90 3.65
C GLY A 89 27.77 1.45 4.14
N ARG A 90 26.62 1.11 4.73
CA ARG A 90 26.23 -0.16 5.35
C ARG A 90 24.72 -0.34 5.21
N VAL A 91 24.24 -1.59 5.30
CA VAL A 91 22.81 -1.93 5.38
C VAL A 91 22.26 -1.41 6.72
N LEU A 92 21.81 -0.17 6.72
CA LEU A 92 21.15 0.45 7.87
C LEU A 92 19.66 0.53 7.58
N TYR A 93 18.87 -0.24 8.33
CA TYR A 93 17.42 -0.14 8.34
C TYR A 93 16.96 0.87 9.40
N SER A 94 15.76 1.40 9.22
CA SER A 94 15.11 2.32 10.15
C SER A 94 13.84 1.75 10.77
N THR A 95 13.56 0.46 10.50
CA THR A 95 12.56 -0.35 11.21
C THR A 95 13.07 -1.77 11.42
N ASP A 96 12.70 -2.35 12.55
CA ASP A 96 12.88 -3.79 12.81
C ASP A 96 12.13 -4.67 11.82
N GLY A 97 10.96 -4.23 11.33
CA GLY A 97 10.19 -4.95 10.32
C GLY A 97 11.01 -5.27 9.06
N MET A 98 11.78 -4.31 8.54
CA MET A 98 12.63 -4.54 7.37
C MET A 98 13.82 -5.45 7.68
N ALA A 99 14.41 -5.31 8.87
CA ALA A 99 15.48 -6.19 9.34
C ALA A 99 14.98 -7.65 9.46
N PHE A 100 13.78 -7.86 9.98
CA PHE A 100 13.15 -9.19 10.05
C PHE A 100 12.81 -9.74 8.68
N VAL A 101 12.33 -8.93 7.74
CA VAL A 101 12.08 -9.36 6.36
C VAL A 101 13.38 -9.77 5.67
N HIS A 102 14.46 -9.01 5.84
CA HIS A 102 15.78 -9.38 5.31
C HIS A 102 16.28 -10.69 5.95
N GLY A 103 16.31 -10.76 7.28
CA GLY A 103 16.70 -11.97 7.99
C GLY A 103 15.88 -13.19 7.56
N ALA A 104 14.56 -13.05 7.46
CA ALA A 104 13.68 -14.11 6.99
C ALA A 104 13.97 -14.56 5.56
N ALA A 105 14.33 -13.64 4.66
CA ALA A 105 14.74 -14.00 3.31
C ALA A 105 16.07 -14.78 3.29
N LEU A 106 17.04 -14.41 4.13
CA LEU A 106 18.29 -15.17 4.30
C LEU A 106 18.05 -16.57 4.88
N GLU A 107 17.18 -16.68 5.88
CA GLU A 107 16.76 -17.95 6.45
C GLU A 107 16.10 -18.85 5.39
N ALA A 108 15.20 -18.29 4.58
CA ALA A 108 14.56 -18.99 3.48
C ALA A 108 15.56 -19.46 2.41
N LEU A 109 16.55 -18.63 2.03
CA LEU A 109 17.63 -19.02 1.13
C LEU A 109 18.48 -20.17 1.68
N SER A 110 18.65 -20.23 3.00
CA SER A 110 19.34 -21.34 3.67
C SER A 110 18.49 -22.61 3.81
N GLY A 111 17.26 -22.62 3.29
CA GLY A 111 16.33 -23.74 3.39
C GLY A 111 15.64 -23.87 4.75
N ARG A 112 15.76 -22.87 5.63
CA ARG A 112 15.11 -22.85 6.94
C ARG A 112 13.79 -22.09 6.89
N ASN A 113 12.80 -22.57 7.64
CA ASN A 113 11.53 -21.86 7.78
C ASN A 113 11.74 -20.61 8.67
N PRO A 114 11.53 -19.38 8.15
CA PRO A 114 11.78 -18.17 8.94
C PRO A 114 10.88 -18.01 10.16
N TYR A 115 9.72 -18.67 10.20
CA TYR A 115 8.81 -18.61 11.34
C TYR A 115 9.30 -19.46 12.52
N THR A 116 10.22 -20.40 12.31
CA THR A 116 10.69 -21.33 13.36
C THR A 116 11.97 -20.88 14.05
N VAL A 117 12.48 -19.69 13.72
CA VAL A 117 13.74 -19.16 14.24
C VAL A 117 13.54 -17.76 14.83
N SER A 118 14.37 -17.40 15.80
CA SER A 118 14.45 -16.02 16.27
C SER A 118 15.20 -15.18 15.25
N LEU A 119 14.66 -14.01 14.91
CA LEU A 119 15.30 -13.06 14.01
C LEU A 119 16.00 -11.91 14.75
N GLU A 120 16.07 -11.97 16.08
CA GLU A 120 16.72 -10.97 16.92
C GLU A 120 18.19 -10.72 16.53
N GLY A 121 18.94 -11.78 16.18
CA GLY A 121 20.33 -11.65 15.76
C GLY A 121 20.53 -10.74 14.54
N TYR A 122 19.54 -10.69 13.64
CA TYR A 122 19.59 -9.84 12.45
C TYR A 122 19.44 -8.35 12.77
N LEU A 123 18.78 -7.98 13.88
CA LEU A 123 18.70 -6.58 14.31
C LEU A 123 20.11 -6.03 14.56
N TRP A 124 20.94 -6.81 15.25
CA TRP A 124 22.31 -6.43 15.58
C TRP A 124 23.25 -6.56 14.39
N ALA A 125 23.08 -7.60 13.57
CA ALA A 125 23.87 -7.77 12.34
C ALA A 125 23.72 -6.59 11.37
N PHE A 126 22.53 -6.00 11.30
CA PHE A 126 22.26 -4.80 10.49
C PHE A 126 22.47 -3.47 11.23
N GLY A 127 23.05 -3.50 12.44
CA GLY A 127 23.38 -2.30 13.21
C GLY A 127 22.16 -1.45 13.60
N LEU A 128 20.99 -2.09 13.79
CA LEU A 128 19.76 -1.38 14.09
C LEU A 128 19.81 -0.80 15.52
N SER A 129 19.66 0.51 15.64
CA SER A 129 19.50 1.17 16.95
C SER A 129 18.19 0.75 17.61
N LEU A 130 18.21 0.58 18.94
CA LEU A 130 17.02 0.29 19.76
C LEU A 130 15.86 1.28 19.54
N ARG A 131 16.14 2.50 19.10
CA ARG A 131 15.11 3.50 18.75
C ARG A 131 14.19 3.06 17.59
N HIS A 132 14.64 2.09 16.78
CA HIS A 132 13.90 1.57 15.63
C HIS A 132 13.36 0.15 15.89
N VAL A 133 13.55 -0.39 17.10
CA VAL A 133 13.05 -1.69 17.52
C VAL A 133 11.69 -1.50 18.19
N THR A 134 10.71 -2.33 17.83
CA THR A 134 9.35 -2.26 18.35
C THR A 134 9.32 -2.82 19.78
N PRO A 135 9.01 -1.98 20.80
CA PRO A 135 8.92 -2.45 22.18
C PRO A 135 7.61 -3.21 22.41
N THR A 136 7.63 -4.09 23.41
CA THR A 136 6.47 -4.85 23.88
C THR A 136 6.10 -4.44 25.31
N MET A 137 4.84 -4.64 25.72
CA MET A 137 4.33 -4.19 27.03
C MET A 137 4.94 -4.86 28.25
N ASP A 138 5.62 -5.98 28.07
CA ASP A 138 6.39 -6.68 29.09
C ASP A 138 7.82 -6.12 29.25
N GLY A 139 8.14 -5.00 28.59
CA GLY A 139 9.47 -4.37 28.62
C GLY A 139 10.48 -4.99 27.65
N GLY A 140 10.05 -5.99 26.86
CA GLY A 140 10.85 -6.58 25.79
C GLY A 140 10.72 -5.86 24.46
N PHE A 141 11.06 -6.60 23.40
CA PHE A 141 10.92 -6.17 22.01
C PHE A 141 10.48 -7.34 21.13
N VAL A 142 9.93 -7.02 19.96
CA VAL A 142 9.56 -8.03 18.96
C VAL A 142 10.83 -8.72 18.45
N LYS A 143 10.79 -10.05 18.26
CA LYS A 143 11.94 -10.88 17.84
C LYS A 143 11.65 -11.81 16.65
N GLU A 144 10.43 -11.77 16.14
CA GLU A 144 9.90 -12.75 15.20
C GLU A 144 9.21 -12.07 14.02
N LEU A 145 9.15 -12.77 12.89
CA LEU A 145 8.44 -12.31 11.71
C LEU A 145 6.93 -12.28 11.95
N THR A 146 6.29 -11.12 11.73
CA THR A 146 4.85 -10.95 11.92
C THR A 146 4.06 -10.76 10.61
N TYR A 147 4.55 -11.28 9.49
CA TYR A 147 3.97 -11.05 8.16
C TYR A 147 3.85 -12.37 7.39
N PRO A 148 2.86 -12.52 6.47
CA PRO A 148 2.75 -13.70 5.62
C PRO A 148 3.90 -13.80 4.60
N SER A 149 4.07 -14.96 4.00
CA SER A 149 5.37 -15.39 3.47
C SER A 149 5.85 -14.62 2.24
N LEU A 150 4.94 -13.97 1.50
CA LEU A 150 5.36 -13.12 0.37
C LEU A 150 6.18 -11.92 0.85
N SER A 151 6.03 -11.50 2.11
CA SER A 151 6.77 -10.37 2.68
C SER A 151 8.28 -10.53 2.60
N PHE A 152 8.82 -11.75 2.73
CA PHE A 152 10.25 -12.03 2.55
C PHE A 152 10.57 -12.70 1.22
N LEU A 153 9.65 -13.51 0.68
CA LEU A 153 9.85 -14.13 -0.63
C LEU A 153 9.95 -13.11 -1.77
N ALA A 154 9.28 -11.96 -1.67
CA ALA A 154 9.40 -10.89 -2.67
C ALA A 154 10.82 -10.32 -2.77
N PHE A 155 11.61 -10.42 -1.68
CA PHE A 155 12.98 -9.92 -1.61
C PHE A 155 14.04 -11.01 -1.80
N THR A 156 13.66 -12.27 -1.64
CA THR A 156 14.55 -13.43 -1.75
C THR A 156 15.31 -13.49 -3.09
N PRO A 157 14.69 -13.21 -4.26
CA PRO A 157 15.42 -13.18 -5.53
C PRO A 157 16.52 -12.12 -5.61
N PHE A 158 16.34 -10.97 -4.94
CA PHE A 158 17.33 -9.90 -4.93
C PHE A 158 18.58 -10.32 -4.15
N LEU A 159 18.38 -10.91 -2.96
CA LEU A 159 19.48 -11.47 -2.16
C LEU A 159 20.20 -12.60 -2.89
N GLY A 160 19.44 -13.50 -3.54
CA GLY A 160 20.02 -14.58 -4.35
C GLY A 160 20.83 -14.09 -5.55
N ALA A 161 20.53 -12.89 -6.05
CA ALA A 161 21.30 -12.21 -7.10
C ALA A 161 22.46 -11.34 -6.56
N GLY A 162 22.73 -11.37 -5.25
CA GLY A 162 23.81 -10.61 -4.62
C GLY A 162 23.47 -9.17 -4.25
N VAL A 163 22.20 -8.77 -4.30
CA VAL A 163 21.75 -7.43 -3.85
C VAL A 163 21.58 -7.43 -2.34
N GLU A 164 22.64 -7.14 -1.59
CA GLU A 164 22.63 -7.20 -0.12
C GLU A 164 21.75 -6.12 0.54
N ASP A 165 21.58 -4.96 -0.09
CA ASP A 165 20.75 -3.89 0.45
C ASP A 165 19.32 -3.91 -0.13
N LEU A 166 18.39 -4.48 0.63
CA LEU A 166 16.97 -4.54 0.25
C LEU A 166 16.28 -3.16 0.11
N LYS A 167 16.89 -2.05 0.56
CA LYS A 167 16.36 -0.71 0.25
C LYS A 167 16.27 -0.48 -1.25
N LEU A 168 17.21 -1.01 -2.04
CA LEU A 168 17.17 -0.93 -3.50
C LEU A 168 15.96 -1.67 -4.08
N ALA A 169 15.63 -2.84 -3.53
CA ALA A 169 14.44 -3.59 -3.93
C ALA A 169 13.16 -2.83 -3.55
N VAL A 170 13.10 -2.26 -2.34
CA VAL A 170 11.97 -1.40 -1.91
C VAL A 170 11.82 -0.19 -2.84
N LEU A 171 12.92 0.48 -3.21
CA LEU A 171 12.93 1.60 -4.14
C LEU A 171 12.42 1.19 -5.54
N ALA A 172 12.80 0.00 -6.01
CA ALA A 172 12.28 -0.53 -7.27
C ALA A 172 10.77 -0.77 -7.23
N PHE A 173 10.25 -1.37 -6.16
CA PHE A 173 8.80 -1.53 -5.97
C PHE A 173 8.08 -0.20 -5.81
N TYR A 174 8.71 0.78 -5.16
CA TYR A 174 8.22 2.14 -5.06
C TYR A 174 8.09 2.80 -6.44
N ALA A 175 9.15 2.78 -7.24
CA ALA A 175 9.14 3.30 -8.60
C ALA A 175 8.07 2.60 -9.46
N ALA A 176 7.95 1.27 -9.34
CA ALA A 176 6.91 0.50 -10.03
C ALA A 176 5.49 0.92 -9.60
N SER A 177 5.29 1.22 -8.32
CA SER A 177 4.01 1.70 -7.78
C SER A 177 3.62 3.08 -8.29
N LEU A 178 4.58 4.00 -8.36
CA LEU A 178 4.37 5.31 -8.94
C LEU A 178 4.08 5.23 -10.44
N LEU A 179 4.84 4.40 -11.15
CA LEU A 179 4.63 4.18 -12.58
C LEU A 179 3.25 3.58 -12.83
N ALA A 180 2.85 2.58 -12.04
CA ALA A 180 1.51 2.02 -12.09
C ALA A 180 0.44 3.09 -11.80
N ALA A 181 0.63 3.91 -10.76
CA ALA A 181 -0.29 5.00 -10.44
C ALA A 181 -0.46 5.98 -11.61
N TYR A 182 0.62 6.35 -12.27
CA TYR A 182 0.60 7.26 -13.40
C TYR A 182 -0.02 6.62 -14.66
N LEU A 183 0.42 5.42 -15.04
CA LEU A 183 0.02 4.79 -16.29
C LEU A 183 -1.44 4.32 -16.27
N LEU A 184 -1.88 3.81 -15.12
CA LEU A 184 -3.19 3.16 -14.96
C LEU A 184 -4.31 4.16 -14.63
N ALA A 185 -3.98 5.32 -14.08
CA ALA A 185 -4.96 6.37 -13.85
C ALA A 185 -5.53 6.92 -15.17
N PRO A 186 -6.82 7.31 -15.20
CA PRO A 186 -7.41 8.04 -16.32
C PRO A 186 -6.56 9.25 -16.69
N ARG A 187 -6.41 9.56 -17.99
CA ARG A 187 -5.53 10.64 -18.48
C ARG A 187 -5.68 11.98 -17.73
N ARG A 188 -6.91 12.31 -17.31
CA ARG A 188 -7.23 13.54 -16.58
C ARG A 188 -6.84 13.50 -15.09
N GLU A 189 -6.74 12.32 -14.50
CA GLU A 189 -6.44 12.07 -13.08
C GLU A 189 -4.98 11.66 -12.85
N ARG A 190 -4.21 11.32 -13.90
CA ARG A 190 -2.84 10.77 -13.78
C ARG A 190 -1.93 11.55 -12.84
N LEU A 191 -1.90 12.86 -13.01
CA LEU A 191 -1.04 13.73 -12.21
C LEU A 191 -1.50 13.73 -10.76
N LEU A 192 -2.81 13.87 -10.50
CA LEU A 192 -3.35 13.81 -9.15
C LEU A 192 -3.11 12.45 -8.47
N SER A 193 -3.38 11.36 -9.17
CA SER A 193 -3.19 10.01 -8.62
C SER A 193 -1.71 9.71 -8.39
N PHE A 194 -0.83 10.18 -9.28
CA PHE A 194 0.62 10.13 -9.07
C PHE A 194 1.02 10.95 -7.85
N THR A 195 0.53 12.18 -7.68
CA THR A 195 0.82 13.03 -6.51
C THR A 195 0.38 12.37 -5.22
N ALA A 196 -0.86 11.86 -5.18
CA ALA A 196 -1.42 11.22 -4.00
C ALA A 196 -0.67 9.93 -3.64
N ALA A 197 -0.29 9.14 -4.66
CA ALA A 197 0.51 7.94 -4.47
C ALA A 197 1.94 8.28 -4.04
N ALA A 198 2.61 9.22 -4.71
CA ALA A 198 3.93 9.70 -4.31
C ALA A 198 3.94 10.20 -2.87
N ALA A 199 2.90 10.93 -2.46
CA ALA A 199 2.82 11.42 -1.09
C ALA A 199 2.85 10.34 -0.04
N VAL A 200 1.95 9.38 -0.19
CA VAL A 200 1.79 8.27 0.75
C VAL A 200 2.94 7.27 0.66
N LEU A 201 3.39 6.98 -0.55
CA LEU A 201 4.40 5.96 -0.78
C LEU A 201 5.81 6.49 -0.44
N THR A 202 6.04 7.80 -0.54
CA THR A 202 7.29 8.36 -0.06
C THR A 202 7.36 8.22 1.43
N LEU A 203 6.31 8.66 2.13
CA LEU A 203 6.10 8.50 3.57
C LEU A 203 6.50 7.11 4.08
N LEU A 204 6.22 6.10 3.26
CA LEU A 204 6.59 4.72 3.44
C LEU A 204 8.06 4.41 3.20
N SER A 205 8.59 4.86 2.07
CA SER A 205 9.92 4.48 1.61
C SER A 205 11.02 5.06 2.51
N VAL A 206 10.86 6.30 2.99
CA VAL A 206 11.94 7.03 3.71
C VAL A 206 12.33 6.43 5.06
N ASN A 207 11.63 5.41 5.54
CA ASN A 207 11.95 4.73 6.80
C ASN A 207 12.08 3.20 6.63
N GLY A 208 12.28 2.68 5.41
CA GLY A 208 12.39 1.24 5.20
C GLY A 208 11.06 0.51 5.42
N VAL A 209 9.93 1.20 5.23
CA VAL A 209 8.62 0.58 5.32
C VAL A 209 8.27 -0.02 3.95
N PHE A 210 8.18 -1.34 3.90
CA PHE A 210 8.05 -2.11 2.67
C PHE A 210 6.59 -2.35 2.22
N ASP A 211 5.63 -1.58 2.75
CA ASP A 211 4.20 -1.67 2.43
C ASP A 211 3.86 -1.44 0.95
N VAL A 212 4.73 -0.76 0.22
CA VAL A 212 4.52 -0.39 -1.18
C VAL A 212 4.20 -1.59 -2.09
N VAL A 213 4.71 -2.78 -1.77
CA VAL A 213 4.50 -3.99 -2.57
C VAL A 213 3.05 -4.48 -2.52
N TRP A 214 2.43 -4.57 -1.34
CA TRP A 214 1.03 -5.02 -1.28
C TRP A 214 0.08 -3.99 -1.87
N VAL A 215 0.39 -2.70 -1.71
CA VAL A 215 -0.35 -1.60 -2.33
C VAL A 215 -0.29 -1.69 -3.85
N LEU A 216 0.90 -1.92 -4.43
CA LEU A 216 1.08 -2.17 -5.85
C LEU A 216 0.23 -3.35 -6.33
N LEU A 217 0.35 -4.50 -5.67
CA LEU A 217 -0.40 -5.71 -6.02
C LEU A 217 -1.92 -5.47 -5.99
N LEU A 218 -2.41 -4.73 -5.00
CA LEU A 218 -3.83 -4.39 -4.89
C LEU A 218 -4.28 -3.41 -5.99
N ILE A 219 -3.50 -2.38 -6.30
CA ILE A 219 -3.81 -1.45 -7.40
C ILE A 219 -3.86 -2.19 -8.75
N LEU A 220 -2.87 -3.07 -9.00
CA LEU A 220 -2.83 -3.91 -10.18
C LEU A 220 -4.02 -4.87 -10.22
N SER A 221 -4.43 -5.43 -9.09
CA SER A 221 -5.62 -6.27 -8.98
C SER A 221 -6.88 -5.53 -9.44
N LEU A 222 -7.14 -4.33 -8.91
CA LEU A 222 -8.32 -3.53 -9.28
C LEU A 222 -8.30 -3.12 -10.77
N ASN A 223 -7.11 -2.83 -11.29
CA ASN A 223 -6.90 -2.45 -12.67
C ASN A 223 -7.02 -3.62 -13.66
N ALA A 224 -6.59 -4.81 -13.28
CA ALA A 224 -6.81 -6.04 -14.03
C ALA A 224 -8.31 -6.33 -14.12
N ARG A 225 -9.05 -6.16 -13.02
CA ARG A 225 -10.50 -6.35 -13.00
C ARG A 225 -11.23 -5.42 -13.96
N ALA A 226 -10.85 -4.14 -13.98
CA ALA A 226 -11.45 -3.16 -14.87
C ALA A 226 -11.18 -3.46 -16.36
N ARG A 227 -10.09 -4.15 -16.67
CA ARG A 227 -9.77 -4.61 -18.03
C ARG A 227 -10.42 -5.96 -18.39
N GLY A 228 -11.28 -6.51 -17.54
CA GLY A 228 -11.90 -7.82 -17.73
C GLY A 228 -11.00 -9.02 -17.39
N LEU A 229 -9.78 -8.79 -16.90
CA LEU A 229 -8.82 -9.83 -16.52
C LEU A 229 -9.11 -10.34 -15.10
N ARG A 230 -10.26 -10.97 -14.90
CA ARG A 230 -10.79 -11.36 -13.58
C ARG A 230 -9.85 -12.28 -12.79
N TRP A 231 -9.35 -13.34 -13.41
CA TRP A 231 -8.44 -14.28 -12.75
C TRP A 231 -7.16 -13.61 -12.25
N LEU A 232 -6.52 -12.79 -13.12
CA LEU A 232 -5.34 -12.02 -12.73
C LEU A 232 -5.65 -11.08 -11.56
N SER A 233 -6.82 -10.43 -11.57
CA SER A 233 -7.25 -9.58 -10.46
C SER A 233 -7.32 -10.34 -9.14
N TRP A 234 -8.03 -11.46 -9.11
CA TRP A 234 -8.23 -12.24 -7.88
C TRP A 234 -6.93 -12.88 -7.39
N THR A 235 -6.05 -13.32 -8.31
CA THR A 235 -4.72 -13.82 -7.98
C THR A 235 -3.85 -12.71 -7.37
N LEU A 236 -3.80 -11.52 -7.98
CA LEU A 236 -3.03 -10.38 -7.45
C LEU A 236 -3.53 -9.93 -6.07
N LEU A 237 -4.84 -10.02 -5.82
CA LEU A 237 -5.42 -9.77 -4.50
C LEU A 237 -4.94 -10.81 -3.47
N GLY A 238 -4.92 -12.10 -3.84
CA GLY A 238 -4.37 -13.17 -2.98
C GLY A 238 -2.87 -13.02 -2.72
N LEU A 239 -2.10 -12.54 -3.70
CA LEU A 239 -0.69 -12.20 -3.52
C LEU A 239 -0.52 -10.99 -2.59
N SER A 240 -1.32 -9.93 -2.75
CA SER A 240 -1.33 -8.79 -1.82
C SER A 240 -1.61 -9.24 -0.38
N ALA A 241 -2.61 -10.12 -0.20
CA ALA A 241 -2.91 -10.77 1.07
C ALA A 241 -1.77 -11.68 1.60
N SER A 242 -0.97 -12.26 0.71
CA SER A 242 0.21 -13.06 1.08
C SER A 242 1.39 -12.21 1.53
N TYR A 243 1.36 -10.91 1.25
CA TYR A 243 2.40 -9.98 1.64
C TYR A 243 2.10 -9.32 2.98
N LYS A 244 0.85 -8.88 3.19
CA LYS A 244 0.45 -8.21 4.44
C LYS A 244 -1.00 -8.48 4.81
N GLN A 245 -1.25 -8.70 6.10
CA GLN A 245 -2.58 -9.00 6.63
C GLN A 245 -3.57 -7.85 6.42
N LEU A 246 -3.11 -6.60 6.34
CA LEU A 246 -3.96 -5.46 6.02
C LEU A 246 -4.71 -5.64 4.70
N ALA A 247 -4.07 -6.26 3.70
CA ALA A 247 -4.69 -6.52 2.41
C ALA A 247 -5.84 -7.55 2.52
N TRP A 248 -5.96 -8.33 3.60
CA TRP A 248 -7.09 -9.25 3.81
C TRP A 248 -8.42 -8.49 3.88
N ALA A 249 -8.42 -7.26 4.39
CA ALA A 249 -9.62 -6.44 4.46
C ALA A 249 -10.19 -6.07 3.07
N ALA A 250 -9.36 -6.13 2.02
CA ALA A 250 -9.82 -5.94 0.65
C ALA A 250 -10.56 -7.17 0.10
N VAL A 251 -10.31 -8.37 0.64
CA VAL A 251 -10.88 -9.62 0.10
C VAL A 251 -12.41 -9.66 0.19
N PRO A 252 -13.03 -9.43 1.37
CA PRO A 252 -14.49 -9.37 1.46
C PRO A 252 -15.11 -8.23 0.65
N LEU A 253 -14.44 -7.09 0.53
CA LEU A 253 -14.92 -5.96 -0.27
C LEU A 253 -14.94 -6.29 -1.77
N VAL A 254 -13.90 -6.93 -2.28
CA VAL A 254 -13.84 -7.37 -3.68
C VAL A 254 -14.85 -8.49 -3.91
N ALA A 255 -14.97 -9.47 -3.01
CA ALA A 255 -15.98 -10.52 -3.10
C ALA A 255 -17.41 -9.95 -3.12
N LEU A 256 -17.69 -8.93 -2.30
CA LEU A 256 -18.97 -8.22 -2.32
C LEU A 256 -19.19 -7.47 -3.64
N ARG A 257 -18.14 -6.84 -4.18
CA ARG A 257 -18.18 -6.17 -5.49
C ARG A 257 -18.48 -7.14 -6.63
N GLU A 258 -17.89 -8.34 -6.60
CA GLU A 258 -18.18 -9.41 -7.57
C GLU A 258 -19.60 -9.94 -7.40
N ALA A 259 -20.06 -10.16 -6.17
CA ALA A 259 -21.43 -10.62 -5.89
C ALA A 259 -22.47 -9.67 -6.49
N ARG A 260 -22.23 -8.35 -6.39
CA ARG A 260 -23.13 -7.32 -6.91
C ARG A 260 -23.06 -7.11 -8.42
N SER A 261 -21.92 -7.41 -9.06
CA SER A 261 -21.73 -7.18 -10.50
C SER A 261 -22.03 -8.41 -11.35
N GLU A 262 -21.68 -9.59 -10.86
CA GLU A 262 -21.70 -10.85 -11.63
C GLU A 262 -22.41 -11.99 -10.87
N GLY A 263 -22.90 -11.73 -9.64
CA GLY A 263 -23.59 -12.71 -8.82
C GLY A 263 -22.69 -13.51 -7.87
N LEU A 264 -23.33 -14.27 -6.97
CA LEU A 264 -22.67 -15.02 -5.89
C LEU A 264 -21.62 -16.02 -6.39
N ARG A 265 -21.85 -16.64 -7.55
CA ARG A 265 -20.87 -17.57 -8.14
C ARG A 265 -19.54 -16.88 -8.44
N SER A 266 -19.57 -15.66 -9.00
CA SER A 266 -18.35 -14.88 -9.26
C SER A 266 -17.65 -14.49 -7.97
N SER A 267 -18.41 -14.13 -6.94
CA SER A 267 -17.89 -13.83 -5.60
C SER A 267 -17.16 -15.03 -4.98
N LEU A 268 -17.76 -16.23 -5.04
CA LEU A 268 -17.14 -17.46 -4.55
C LEU A 268 -15.87 -17.81 -5.33
N LEU A 269 -15.88 -17.64 -6.66
CA LEU A 269 -14.68 -17.85 -7.49
C LEU A 269 -13.57 -16.84 -7.18
N ALA A 270 -13.92 -15.57 -6.93
CA ALA A 270 -12.96 -14.56 -6.54
C ALA A 270 -12.32 -14.88 -5.19
N ALA A 271 -13.14 -15.23 -4.19
CA ALA A 271 -12.67 -15.62 -2.87
C ALA A 271 -11.80 -16.89 -2.92
N SER A 272 -12.22 -17.92 -3.68
CA SER A 272 -11.45 -19.16 -3.80
C SER A 272 -10.13 -18.96 -4.55
N THR A 273 -10.11 -18.15 -5.61
CA THR A 273 -8.87 -17.81 -6.34
C THR A 273 -7.90 -17.03 -5.46
N CYS A 274 -8.41 -16.05 -4.71
CA CYS A 274 -7.63 -15.29 -3.74
C CYS A 274 -7.05 -16.22 -2.66
N LEU A 275 -7.86 -17.13 -2.11
CA LEU A 275 -7.43 -18.12 -1.14
C LEU A 275 -6.38 -19.09 -1.72
N ALA A 276 -6.57 -19.56 -2.95
CA ALA A 276 -5.63 -20.46 -3.61
C ALA A 276 -4.28 -19.78 -3.84
N ALA A 277 -4.26 -18.53 -4.30
CA ALA A 277 -3.02 -17.76 -4.43
C ALA A 277 -2.35 -17.51 -3.07
N PHE A 278 -3.14 -17.23 -2.04
CA PHE A 278 -2.64 -17.07 -0.68
C PHE A 278 -1.97 -18.34 -0.14
N LEU A 279 -2.66 -19.47 -0.29
CA LEU A 279 -2.15 -20.77 0.14
C LEU A 279 -0.94 -21.18 -0.70
N ALA A 280 -0.93 -20.97 -2.02
CA ALA A 280 0.22 -21.32 -2.85
C ALA A 280 1.54 -20.71 -2.34
N VAL A 281 1.50 -19.48 -1.81
CA VAL A 281 2.68 -18.80 -1.27
C VAL A 281 2.98 -19.22 0.18
N ASN A 282 1.97 -19.39 1.02
CA ASN A 282 2.16 -19.58 2.46
C ASN A 282 2.22 -21.06 2.88
N LEU A 283 1.62 -21.97 2.10
CA LEU A 283 1.46 -23.38 2.44
C LEU A 283 2.79 -24.10 2.73
N PRO A 284 3.90 -23.86 2.01
CA PRO A 284 5.19 -24.49 2.35
C PRO A 284 5.64 -24.18 3.79
N PHE A 285 5.40 -22.97 4.27
CA PHE A 285 5.76 -22.52 5.61
C PHE A 285 4.73 -22.95 6.66
N MET A 286 3.46 -23.04 6.28
CA MET A 286 2.42 -23.63 7.13
C MET A 286 2.69 -25.12 7.39
N LEU A 287 3.08 -25.88 6.37
CA LEU A 287 3.34 -27.32 6.51
C LEU A 287 4.60 -27.60 7.33
N SER A 288 5.66 -26.82 7.13
CA SER A 288 6.92 -27.00 7.85
C SER A 288 6.91 -26.43 9.28
N GLY A 289 5.91 -25.62 9.64
CA GLY A 289 5.80 -25.02 10.97
C GLY A 289 4.44 -24.38 11.22
N PRO A 290 3.35 -25.16 11.35
CA PRO A 290 1.98 -24.63 11.35
C PRO A 290 1.72 -23.67 12.51
N LEU A 291 2.13 -24.06 13.71
CA LEU A 291 1.96 -23.23 14.91
C LEU A 291 2.87 -22.00 14.88
N ALA A 292 4.08 -22.14 14.33
CA ALA A 292 5.02 -21.04 14.18
C ALA A 292 4.51 -19.99 13.18
N TRP A 293 4.06 -20.44 12.00
CA TRP A 293 3.42 -19.59 11.00
C TRP A 293 2.17 -18.91 11.57
N ALA A 294 1.29 -19.65 12.25
CA ALA A 294 0.08 -19.08 12.84
C ALA A 294 0.40 -18.02 13.90
N ARG A 295 1.37 -18.28 14.79
CA ARG A 295 1.80 -17.30 15.80
C ARG A 295 2.45 -16.07 15.18
N GLY A 296 3.21 -16.22 14.10
CA GLY A 296 3.80 -15.08 13.38
C GLY A 296 2.73 -14.25 12.67
N VAL A 297 1.92 -14.88 11.81
CA VAL A 297 1.00 -14.18 10.91
C VAL A 297 -0.29 -13.73 11.61
N LEU A 298 -0.85 -14.56 12.50
CA LEU A 298 -2.11 -14.28 13.21
C LEU A 298 -1.89 -13.62 14.58
N ARG A 299 -0.65 -13.22 14.90
CA ARG A 299 -0.27 -12.64 16.20
C ARG A 299 -1.21 -11.53 16.68
N SER A 300 -1.60 -10.65 15.77
CA SER A 300 -2.46 -9.49 16.08
C SER A 300 -3.94 -9.83 16.21
N ALA A 301 -4.38 -11.01 15.74
CA ALA A 301 -5.79 -11.41 15.71
C ALA A 301 -6.18 -12.35 16.86
N TRP A 302 -5.22 -13.03 17.51
CA TRP A 302 -5.51 -14.05 18.52
C TRP A 302 -5.27 -13.55 19.96
N PRO A 303 -6.28 -13.58 20.84
CA PRO A 303 -6.12 -13.23 22.25
C PRO A 303 -5.08 -14.13 22.95
N GLY A 304 -4.09 -13.53 23.62
CA GLY A 304 -3.15 -14.26 24.47
C GLY A 304 -1.89 -14.83 23.79
N LEU A 305 -1.66 -14.58 22.49
CA LEU A 305 -0.47 -15.11 21.79
C LEU A 305 0.79 -14.22 21.84
N ALA A 306 0.70 -12.94 22.23
CA ALA A 306 1.89 -12.07 22.31
C ALA A 306 1.68 -10.82 23.17
N PRO A 307 2.75 -10.29 23.78
CA PRO A 307 2.69 -9.01 24.49
C PRO A 307 2.31 -7.89 23.54
N MET A 308 1.48 -6.97 24.03
CA MET A 308 0.97 -5.87 23.22
C MET A 308 2.12 -5.03 22.69
N VAL A 309 1.97 -4.58 21.45
CA VAL A 309 2.70 -3.44 20.92
C VAL A 309 1.69 -2.29 20.87
N PRO A 310 1.45 -1.56 21.97
CA PRO A 310 0.71 -0.31 21.90
C PRO A 310 1.66 0.67 21.26
N ALA A 311 1.69 0.63 19.94
CA ALA A 311 2.37 1.59 19.10
C ALA A 311 1.40 1.90 17.97
N GLY A 312 1.05 3.18 17.84
CA GLY A 312 0.07 3.61 16.85
C GLY A 312 -0.60 4.93 17.17
N GLY A 313 -1.24 5.52 16.15
CA GLY A 313 -1.93 6.81 16.22
C GLY A 313 -3.43 6.72 16.53
N GLY A 314 -3.96 5.53 16.85
CA GLY A 314 -5.40 5.30 17.03
C GLY A 314 -5.89 5.30 18.48
N LEU A 315 -6.99 4.58 18.75
CA LEU A 315 -7.56 4.50 20.10
C LEU A 315 -6.60 3.87 21.11
N VAL A 316 -5.70 3.01 20.63
CA VAL A 316 -4.60 2.43 21.40
C VAL A 316 -3.67 3.49 22.03
N SER A 317 -3.58 4.69 21.45
CA SER A 317 -2.76 5.79 22.01
C SER A 317 -3.25 6.27 23.38
N LEU A 318 -4.52 6.02 23.73
CA LEU A 318 -5.05 6.33 25.06
C LEU A 318 -4.38 5.51 26.17
N LEU A 319 -3.76 4.36 25.84
CA LEU A 319 -2.95 3.60 26.79
C LEU A 319 -1.75 4.43 27.28
N TYR A 320 -1.17 5.27 26.42
CA TYR A 320 -0.10 6.19 26.82
C TYR A 320 -0.59 7.30 27.76
N LEU A 321 -1.90 7.56 27.80
CA LEU A 321 -2.54 8.48 28.72
C LEU A 321 -3.05 7.78 30.00
N GLY A 322 -2.73 6.49 30.19
CA GLY A 322 -3.14 5.71 31.34
C GLY A 322 -4.58 5.18 31.30
N VAL A 323 -5.26 5.27 30.14
CA VAL A 323 -6.62 4.71 29.98
C VAL A 323 -6.53 3.19 29.76
N PRO A 324 -7.06 2.34 30.66
CA PRO A 324 -6.94 0.90 30.53
C PRO A 324 -7.90 0.35 29.47
N LEU A 325 -7.42 0.21 28.23
CA LEU A 325 -8.20 -0.37 27.13
C LEU A 325 -7.89 -1.86 26.96
N PRO A 326 -8.86 -2.76 27.18
CA PRO A 326 -8.66 -4.19 26.93
C PRO A 326 -8.40 -4.47 25.43
N ILE A 327 -7.47 -5.38 25.13
CA ILE A 327 -7.21 -5.83 23.74
C ILE A 327 -8.48 -6.37 23.07
N ALA A 328 -9.27 -7.12 23.83
CA ALA A 328 -10.53 -7.69 23.36
C ALA A 328 -11.52 -6.59 22.93
N PHE A 329 -11.54 -5.46 23.64
CA PHE A 329 -12.36 -4.32 23.25
C PHE A 329 -11.87 -3.70 21.94
N LEU A 330 -10.57 -3.45 21.79
CA LEU A 330 -9.98 -2.91 20.57
C LEU A 330 -10.24 -3.81 19.35
N ASN A 331 -9.95 -5.11 19.47
CA ASN A 331 -10.22 -6.08 18.41
C ASN A 331 -11.73 -6.20 18.10
N GLY A 332 -12.58 -6.23 19.12
CA GLY A 332 -14.03 -6.30 18.96
C GLY A 332 -14.60 -5.06 18.27
N ALA A 333 -14.15 -3.86 18.66
CA ALA A 333 -14.56 -2.60 18.05
C ALA A 333 -14.09 -2.48 16.60
N ALA A 334 -12.85 -2.89 16.31
CA ALA A 334 -12.32 -2.95 14.95
C ALA A 334 -13.13 -3.92 14.07
N ALA A 335 -13.42 -5.13 14.56
CA ALA A 335 -14.21 -6.12 13.85
C ALA A 335 -15.65 -5.65 13.61
N ALA A 336 -16.30 -5.11 14.65
CA ALA A 336 -17.66 -4.56 14.54
C ALA A 336 -17.73 -3.41 13.53
N THR A 337 -16.77 -2.50 13.56
CA THR A 337 -16.68 -1.38 12.60
C THR A 337 -16.46 -1.90 11.18
N TYR A 338 -15.56 -2.87 11.00
CA TYR A 338 -15.32 -3.48 9.69
C TYR A 338 -16.58 -4.18 9.13
N ILE A 339 -17.28 -4.96 9.97
CA ILE A 339 -18.54 -5.62 9.60
C ILE A 339 -19.62 -4.58 9.26
N ALA A 340 -19.75 -3.52 10.05
CA ALA A 340 -20.70 -2.44 9.78
C ALA A 340 -20.42 -1.74 8.44
N LEU A 341 -19.15 -1.50 8.11
CA LEU A 341 -18.75 -0.94 6.81
C LEU A 341 -19.07 -1.90 5.65
N LEU A 342 -18.79 -3.20 5.81
CA LEU A 342 -19.17 -4.21 4.81
C LEU A 342 -20.69 -4.26 4.61
N ALA A 343 -21.46 -4.28 5.69
CA ALA A 343 -22.92 -4.29 5.65
C ALA A 343 -23.46 -3.03 4.96
N LEU A 344 -22.93 -1.84 5.31
CA LEU A 344 -23.28 -0.58 4.68
C LEU A 344 -23.07 -0.63 3.17
N HIS A 345 -21.94 -1.16 2.71
CA HIS A 345 -21.67 -1.32 1.27
C HIS A 345 -22.52 -2.42 0.62
N ALA A 346 -22.90 -3.45 1.36
CA ALA A 346 -23.74 -4.53 0.86
C ALA A 346 -25.18 -4.07 0.61
N VAL A 347 -25.75 -3.26 1.50
CA VAL A 347 -27.14 -2.76 1.40
C VAL A 347 -27.26 -1.47 0.56
N SER A 348 -26.15 -0.75 0.33
CA SER A 348 -26.15 0.46 -0.47
C SER A 348 -26.66 0.22 -1.90
N ALA A 349 -27.69 0.95 -2.31
CA ALA A 349 -28.22 0.88 -3.68
C ALA A 349 -27.19 1.29 -4.74
N LYS A 350 -26.36 2.30 -4.44
CA LYS A 350 -25.29 2.83 -5.30
C LYS A 350 -23.95 2.82 -4.55
N PRO A 351 -23.27 1.66 -4.43
CA PRO A 351 -22.03 1.57 -3.67
C PRO A 351 -20.94 2.44 -4.30
N ARG A 352 -20.32 3.29 -3.49
CA ARG A 352 -19.19 4.12 -3.87
C ARG A 352 -17.90 3.41 -3.49
N TRP A 353 -17.39 2.54 -4.36
CA TRP A 353 -16.21 1.70 -4.06
C TRP A 353 -14.96 2.50 -3.67
N ARG A 354 -14.73 3.67 -4.29
CA ARG A 354 -13.65 4.59 -3.88
C ARG A 354 -13.78 5.01 -2.41
N LEU A 355 -15.00 5.26 -1.94
CA LEU A 355 -15.26 5.60 -0.54
C LEU A 355 -15.06 4.39 0.39
N ALA A 356 -15.34 3.17 -0.08
CA ALA A 356 -15.11 1.95 0.71
C ALA A 356 -13.64 1.80 1.10
N TRP A 357 -12.71 2.10 0.19
CA TRP A 357 -11.28 2.09 0.49
C TRP A 357 -10.90 3.16 1.52
N LEU A 358 -11.52 4.34 1.45
CA LEU A 358 -11.25 5.45 2.38
C LEU A 358 -11.85 5.26 3.76
N THR A 359 -12.86 4.40 3.90
CA THR A 359 -13.49 4.10 5.20
C THR A 359 -12.85 2.90 5.90
N LEU A 360 -12.15 2.00 5.20
CA LEU A 360 -11.39 0.90 5.82
C LEU A 360 -10.46 1.34 6.97
N PRO A 361 -9.71 2.46 6.87
CA PRO A 361 -8.92 2.98 7.99
C PRO A 361 -9.68 3.15 9.32
N LEU A 362 -11.00 3.36 9.29
CA LEU A 362 -11.82 3.48 10.50
C LEU A 362 -11.89 2.19 11.32
N ALA A 363 -11.72 1.02 10.68
CA ALA A 363 -11.56 -0.22 11.42
C ALA A 363 -10.15 -0.34 12.01
N PHE A 364 -9.13 0.11 11.26
CA PHE A 364 -7.73 -0.03 11.66
C PHE A 364 -7.32 0.92 12.78
N ILE A 365 -7.94 2.10 12.90
CA ILE A 365 -7.72 3.03 14.03
C ILE A 365 -8.07 2.40 15.39
N LEU A 366 -8.92 1.38 15.38
CA LEU A 366 -9.38 0.68 16.58
C LEU A 366 -8.53 -0.55 16.91
N LEU A 367 -7.54 -0.91 16.07
CA LEU A 367 -6.70 -2.07 16.32
C LEU A 367 -5.67 -1.81 17.44
N PRO A 368 -5.29 -2.85 18.20
CA PRO A 368 -4.19 -2.78 19.17
C PRO A 368 -2.84 -2.39 18.55
N ARG A 369 -2.67 -2.58 17.25
CA ARG A 369 -1.51 -2.16 16.48
C ARG A 369 -1.99 -1.27 15.35
N SER A 370 -2.16 0.02 15.61
CA SER A 370 -2.76 0.99 14.68
C SER A 370 -1.74 2.03 14.21
N TYR A 371 -0.75 1.62 13.40
CA TYR A 371 0.18 2.59 12.85
C TYR A 371 -0.52 3.53 11.86
N PRO A 372 -0.14 4.82 11.81
CA PRO A 372 -0.69 5.78 10.84
C PRO A 372 -0.63 5.24 9.40
N ILE A 373 0.39 4.42 9.13
CA ILE A 373 0.57 3.87 7.81
C ILE A 373 -0.54 2.91 7.36
N TYR A 374 -1.22 2.28 8.30
CA TYR A 374 -2.35 1.39 8.01
C TYR A 374 -3.53 2.15 7.43
N TRP A 375 -3.53 3.47 7.53
CA TRP A 375 -4.56 4.35 7.02
C TRP A 375 -4.14 4.94 5.68
N LEU A 376 -2.92 5.45 5.62
CA LEU A 376 -2.41 6.18 4.46
C LEU A 376 -2.33 5.29 3.23
N CYS A 377 -1.93 4.01 3.36
CA CYS A 377 -1.82 3.07 2.24
C CYS A 377 -3.11 2.86 1.44
N TRP A 378 -4.29 3.16 2.01
CA TRP A 378 -5.57 3.00 1.30
C TRP A 378 -5.92 4.21 0.43
N ILE A 379 -5.30 5.36 0.65
CA ILE A 379 -5.49 6.56 -0.17
C ILE A 379 -5.10 6.30 -1.64
N PRO A 380 -3.90 5.78 -1.97
CA PRO A 380 -3.56 5.48 -3.36
C PRO A 380 -4.47 4.41 -3.96
N VAL A 381 -4.90 3.42 -3.17
CA VAL A 381 -5.88 2.40 -3.62
C VAL A 381 -7.20 3.06 -4.02
N ALA A 382 -7.72 3.97 -3.19
CA ALA A 382 -8.94 4.72 -3.48
C ALA A 382 -8.80 5.62 -4.71
N ALA A 383 -7.67 6.32 -4.83
CA ALA A 383 -7.38 7.23 -5.93
C ALA A 383 -7.21 6.50 -7.27
N LEU A 384 -6.79 5.23 -7.24
CA LEU A 384 -6.47 4.43 -8.42
C LEU A 384 -7.49 3.34 -8.72
N ASP A 385 -8.55 3.20 -7.92
CA ASP A 385 -9.68 2.33 -8.26
C ASP A 385 -10.42 2.95 -9.46
N PRO A 386 -10.39 2.29 -10.64
CA PRO A 386 -11.12 2.76 -11.82
C PRO A 386 -12.65 2.72 -11.62
N GLY A 387 -13.14 2.10 -10.55
CA GLY A 387 -14.57 1.83 -10.36
C GLY A 387 -15.07 0.78 -11.34
N LEU A 388 -16.34 0.37 -11.19
CA LEU A 388 -16.94 -0.63 -12.11
C LEU A 388 -17.25 -0.06 -13.50
N GLY A 389 -17.23 1.26 -13.67
CA GLY A 389 -17.71 1.94 -14.89
C GLY A 389 -16.64 2.45 -15.85
N ALA A 390 -15.33 2.39 -15.51
CA ALA A 390 -14.31 3.08 -16.32
C ALA A 390 -13.74 2.27 -17.51
N ALA A 391 -14.20 1.04 -17.74
CA ALA A 391 -13.90 0.33 -18.99
C ALA A 391 -14.94 -0.76 -19.23
N GLN A 392 -16.04 -0.41 -19.88
CA GLN A 392 -16.35 -1.21 -21.05
C GLN A 392 -15.52 -0.62 -22.18
N PRO A 393 -14.60 -1.38 -22.82
CA PRO A 393 -14.28 -1.06 -24.20
C PRO A 393 -15.65 -0.95 -24.86
N THR A 394 -15.93 0.22 -25.44
CA THR A 394 -17.05 0.39 -26.37
C THR A 394 -17.03 -0.87 -27.20
N GLU A 395 -18.11 -1.66 -27.18
CA GLU A 395 -18.26 -2.78 -28.10
C GLU A 395 -17.78 -2.24 -29.44
N ALA A 396 -16.59 -2.66 -29.86
CA ALA A 396 -16.14 -2.43 -31.20
C ALA A 396 -17.23 -3.13 -31.97
N LYS A 397 -18.13 -2.34 -32.58
CA LYS A 397 -19.25 -2.81 -33.38
C LYS A 397 -18.67 -3.99 -34.14
N ARG A 398 -19.03 -5.22 -33.74
CA ARG A 398 -18.68 -6.39 -34.53
C ARG A 398 -19.22 -6.00 -35.90
N PRO A 399 -18.38 -5.85 -36.94
CA PRO A 399 -18.90 -5.51 -38.25
C PRO A 399 -19.98 -6.55 -38.48
N ALA A 400 -21.22 -6.07 -38.65
CA ALA A 400 -22.38 -6.93 -38.80
C ALA A 400 -21.97 -7.97 -39.81
N ALA A 401 -21.79 -9.22 -39.34
CA ALA A 401 -21.39 -10.31 -40.19
C ALA A 401 -22.44 -10.34 -41.27
N GLY A 402 -22.05 -9.83 -42.45
CA GLY A 402 -22.90 -9.80 -43.60
C GLY A 402 -23.42 -11.21 -43.75
N ARG A 403 -24.74 -11.35 -43.70
CA ARG A 403 -25.41 -12.53 -44.21
C ARG A 403 -25.02 -12.61 -45.69
N ALA A 404 -23.87 -13.21 -45.95
CA ALA A 404 -23.49 -13.68 -47.27
C ALA A 404 -24.50 -14.77 -47.57
N ARG A 405 -25.54 -14.36 -48.30
CA ARG A 405 -26.44 -15.24 -49.03
C ARG A 405 -25.56 -16.16 -49.88
N TRP A 406 -25.34 -17.37 -49.39
CA TRP A 406 -25.05 -18.50 -50.25
C TRP A 406 -26.32 -18.79 -51.02
N VAL A 407 -26.43 -18.22 -52.22
CA VAL A 407 -27.35 -18.68 -53.26
C VAL A 407 -26.49 -19.15 -54.42
N ALA A 408 -26.51 -20.47 -54.55
CA ALA A 408 -26.42 -21.28 -55.76
C ALA A 408 -25.85 -20.66 -57.05
N GLY A 409 -24.88 -21.36 -57.61
CA GLY A 409 -24.57 -21.28 -59.03
C GLY A 409 -23.23 -21.94 -59.33
N LEU A 410 -23.23 -23.28 -59.45
CA LEU A 410 -22.37 -24.09 -60.33
C LEU A 410 -22.52 -25.57 -59.94
N TYR A 411 -23.46 -26.25 -60.58
CA TYR A 411 -23.36 -27.60 -61.17
C TYR A 411 -24.79 -28.12 -61.47
N ALA A 412 -24.97 -28.53 -62.74
CA ALA A 412 -26.20 -28.96 -63.43
C ALA A 412 -27.07 -27.85 -64.03
#